data_AF-A0A7C2Z4J0-F1
#
_entry.id   AF-A0A7C2Z4J0-F1
#
_cell.length_a   1.000
_cell.length_b   1.000
_cell.length_c   1.000
_cell.angle_alpha   90.00
_cell.angle_beta   90.00
_cell.angle_gamma   90.00
#
_symmetry.space_group_name_H-M   'P 1'
#
loop_
_entity.id
_entity.type
_entity.pdbx_description
1 polymer ?
#
loop_
_entity_poly.entity_id
_entity_poly.type
_entity_poly.pdbx_seq_one_letter_code
_entity_poly.pdbx_strand_id
1 'polypeptide(L)'
;MAGFYLAQDDPLRDSYHAGRMRGRGRESDGMQVADVSFARFVYPFVFKDADASSLQAIVHRLKAAGWAAGAFPEGDLLPHVRDYLNPGDDGEATAYLLTLAQANLERLAQQTLCPVHPTPPQWQIDLPDRCLPFVLQGAQLAIFRGGIALLTLDARPESTALSDWLDFVYHFRAFAGEAGETQDLSAPTLHCGDATLKGVKPLIDHLLEPAHPHAVKDLFMRNLMLPFTALYVEGELSEAEKYRLLYRVRLCFSSQHELYPPCAELRPDHPCLLEYAQDMWFTFAQQAAGFVAFNAPSDPKSFFRADLPRRCATATSYCISSRCTRSLC
;
A
#
# COMPACT_ATOMS: atom_id res chain seq x y z
N MET A 1 -14.21 -63.15 16.56
CA MET A 1 -14.82 -63.68 15.32
C MET A 1 -14.52 -62.71 14.21
N ALA A 2 -13.95 -63.23 13.13
CA ALA A 2 -13.48 -62.49 11.97
C ALA A 2 -14.64 -61.80 11.24
N GLY A 3 -14.40 -60.57 10.78
CA GLY A 3 -15.29 -59.81 9.91
C GLY A 3 -14.45 -59.15 8.82
N PHE A 4 -14.53 -59.72 7.63
CA PHE A 4 -13.95 -59.21 6.38
C PHE A 4 -14.48 -57.81 6.06
N TYR A 5 -13.61 -56.89 5.64
CA TYR A 5 -13.99 -55.80 4.75
C TYR A 5 -13.03 -55.75 3.57
N LEU A 6 -13.66 -55.71 2.40
CA LEU A 6 -13.11 -55.86 1.07
C LEU A 6 -12.32 -54.63 0.65
N ALA A 7 -11.17 -54.89 0.01
CA ALA A 7 -10.45 -53.92 -0.78
C ALA A 7 -11.29 -53.53 -2.01
N GLN A 8 -11.41 -52.22 -2.25
CA GLN A 8 -11.81 -51.68 -3.54
C GLN A 8 -10.56 -51.09 -4.20
N ASP A 9 -10.23 -51.65 -5.36
CA ASP A 9 -9.23 -51.16 -6.30
C ASP A 9 -9.68 -49.80 -6.86
N ASP A 10 -8.79 -48.80 -6.78
CA ASP A 10 -8.95 -47.49 -7.41
C ASP A 10 -7.96 -47.39 -8.59
N PRO A 11 -8.41 -47.54 -9.85
CA PRO A 11 -7.54 -47.53 -11.02
C PRO A 11 -7.51 -46.13 -11.65
N LEU A 12 -6.98 -45.14 -10.94
CA LEU A 12 -6.64 -43.83 -11.51
C LEU A 12 -5.35 -43.30 -10.87
N ARG A 13 -4.25 -43.99 -11.14
CA ARG A 13 -2.90 -43.58 -10.70
C ARG A 13 -1.92 -43.56 -11.86
N ASP A 14 -2.29 -42.87 -12.93
CA ASP A 14 -1.38 -42.58 -14.03
C ASP A 14 -0.80 -41.17 -13.92
N SER A 15 0.46 -41.16 -13.48
CA SER A 15 1.53 -40.31 -14.03
C SER A 15 1.33 -38.79 -14.02
N TYR A 16 1.48 -38.15 -12.86
CA TYR A 16 2.01 -36.79 -12.81
C TYR A 16 3.52 -36.82 -13.08
N HIS A 17 3.89 -36.87 -14.36
CA HIS A 17 5.24 -36.47 -14.76
C HIS A 17 5.36 -34.96 -14.59
N ALA A 18 6.01 -34.56 -13.50
CA ALA A 18 6.50 -33.20 -13.28
C ALA A 18 7.62 -32.89 -14.30
N GLY A 19 7.21 -32.62 -15.54
CA GLY A 19 8.05 -31.94 -16.52
C GLY A 19 8.25 -30.50 -16.04
N ARG A 20 9.38 -30.26 -15.36
CA ARG A 20 9.86 -28.94 -14.95
C ARG A 20 10.29 -28.16 -16.19
N MET A 21 9.32 -27.79 -17.02
CA MET A 21 9.48 -26.81 -18.09
C MET A 21 9.69 -25.46 -17.40
N ARG A 22 10.95 -25.05 -17.24
CA ARG A 22 11.29 -23.63 -17.06
C ARG A 22 10.97 -22.91 -18.38
N GLY A 23 9.68 -22.68 -18.62
CA GLY A 23 9.27 -21.63 -19.54
C GLY A 23 9.69 -20.32 -18.91
N ARG A 24 10.83 -19.75 -19.33
CA ARG A 24 11.04 -18.31 -19.21
C ARG A 24 9.97 -17.67 -20.08
N GLY A 25 8.81 -17.42 -19.49
CA GLY A 25 7.72 -16.67 -20.08
C GLY A 25 8.26 -15.31 -20.48
N ARG A 26 8.22 -15.04 -21.78
CA ARG A 26 8.66 -13.80 -22.42
C ARG A 26 7.55 -12.73 -22.33
N GLU A 27 6.83 -12.70 -21.21
CA GLU A 27 5.45 -12.15 -21.14
C GLU A 27 5.31 -10.79 -20.44
N SER A 28 6.39 -10.12 -20.03
CA SER A 28 6.26 -8.79 -19.40
C SER A 28 7.34 -7.76 -19.73
N ASP A 29 8.30 -8.09 -20.59
CA ASP A 29 9.49 -7.25 -20.84
C ASP A 29 9.19 -5.96 -21.64
N GLY A 30 7.94 -5.75 -22.06
CA GLY A 30 7.50 -4.57 -22.82
C GLY A 30 6.45 -3.71 -22.13
N MET A 31 5.89 -4.12 -20.99
CA MET A 31 4.83 -3.36 -20.32
C MET A 31 5.40 -2.21 -19.51
N GLN A 32 4.93 -1.01 -19.81
CA GLN A 32 5.37 0.21 -19.14
C GLN A 32 4.28 0.73 -18.21
N VAL A 33 4.68 1.35 -17.12
CA VAL A 33 3.83 2.04 -16.16
C VAL A 33 4.09 3.53 -16.34
N ALA A 34 3.03 4.30 -16.60
CA ALA A 34 3.13 5.73 -16.79
C ALA A 34 3.51 6.44 -15.48
N ASP A 35 4.14 7.60 -15.63
CA ASP A 35 4.65 8.47 -14.56
C ASP A 35 3.57 8.98 -13.59
N VAL A 36 2.32 9.05 -14.04
CA VAL A 36 1.15 9.40 -13.21
C VAL A 36 0.75 8.31 -12.20
N SER A 37 1.36 7.12 -12.28
CA SER A 37 1.11 6.01 -11.35
C SER A 37 1.71 6.28 -9.98
N PHE A 38 1.09 5.75 -8.93
CA PHE A 38 1.56 5.94 -7.55
C PHE A 38 1.15 4.77 -6.65
N ALA A 39 1.88 4.60 -5.55
CA ALA A 39 1.50 3.71 -4.46
C ALA A 39 1.47 4.46 -3.13
N ARG A 40 0.47 4.11 -2.32
CA ARG A 40 0.28 4.60 -0.95
C ARG A 40 0.29 3.41 -0.01
N PHE A 41 0.98 3.54 1.11
CA PHE A 41 1.06 2.48 2.10
C PHE A 41 0.52 2.97 3.43
N VAL A 42 -0.58 2.37 3.88
CA VAL A 42 -1.28 2.78 5.09
C VAL A 42 -0.87 1.89 6.25
N TYR A 43 -0.38 2.52 7.32
CA TYR A 43 -0.04 1.94 8.60
C TYR A 43 -1.06 2.39 9.66
N PRO A 44 -2.05 1.55 9.99
CA PRO A 44 -3.06 1.86 10.99
C PRO A 44 -2.61 1.50 12.41
N PHE A 45 -2.84 2.41 13.36
CA PHE A 45 -2.46 2.22 14.76
C PHE A 45 -3.38 2.97 15.74
N VAL A 46 -3.20 2.74 17.04
CA VAL A 46 -3.91 3.46 18.11
C VAL A 46 -2.93 4.14 19.05
N PHE A 47 -3.21 5.39 19.40
CA PHE A 47 -2.69 6.03 20.60
C PHE A 47 -3.45 5.52 21.82
N LYS A 48 -2.82 4.68 22.65
CA LYS A 48 -3.45 4.20 23.90
C LYS A 48 -3.78 5.38 24.82
N ASP A 49 -4.93 5.28 25.49
CA ASP A 49 -5.38 6.22 26.53
C ASP A 49 -5.45 7.68 26.07
N ALA A 50 -5.60 7.91 24.76
CA ALA A 50 -5.66 9.24 24.20
C ALA A 50 -7.04 9.89 24.42
N ASP A 51 -7.07 10.96 25.21
CA ASP A 51 -8.19 11.90 25.30
C ASP A 51 -8.00 13.10 24.35
N ALA A 52 -9.02 13.95 24.24
CA ALA A 52 -8.98 15.14 23.37
C ALA A 52 -7.78 16.07 23.65
N SER A 53 -7.41 16.26 24.92
CA SER A 53 -6.30 17.14 25.31
C SER A 53 -4.95 16.57 24.89
N SER A 54 -4.78 15.26 25.05
CA SER A 54 -3.57 14.53 24.66
C SER A 54 -3.39 14.52 23.14
N LEU A 55 -4.47 14.33 22.37
CA LEU A 55 -4.46 14.40 20.91
C LEU A 55 -4.07 15.81 20.42
N GLN A 56 -4.62 16.86 21.01
CA GLN A 56 -4.24 18.23 20.67
C GLN A 56 -2.75 18.49 20.95
N ALA A 57 -2.23 17.99 22.06
CA ALA A 57 -0.81 18.09 22.40
C ALA A 57 0.07 17.30 21.42
N ILE A 58 -0.35 16.10 21.00
CA ILE A 58 0.31 15.30 19.95
C ILE A 58 0.38 16.09 18.64
N VAL A 59 -0.76 16.63 18.18
CA VAL A 59 -0.85 17.44 16.96
C VAL A 59 0.07 18.66 17.03
N HIS A 60 0.12 19.33 18.18
CA HIS A 60 1.01 20.47 18.38
C HIS A 60 2.49 20.06 18.25
N ARG A 61 2.91 18.94 18.86
CA ARG A 61 4.29 18.44 18.75
C ARG A 61 4.64 18.01 17.33
N LEU A 62 3.73 17.34 16.63
CA LEU A 62 3.91 16.98 15.22
C LEU A 62 4.06 18.22 14.34
N LYS A 63 3.24 19.26 14.56
CA LYS A 63 3.39 20.54 13.86
C LYS A 63 4.75 21.19 14.11
N ALA A 64 5.22 21.17 15.35
CA ALA A 64 6.57 21.66 15.70
C ALA A 64 7.69 20.84 15.04
N ALA A 65 7.46 19.56 14.74
CA ALA A 65 8.37 18.69 14.00
C ALA A 65 8.26 18.84 12.46
N GLY A 66 7.48 19.81 11.96
CA GLY A 66 7.42 20.14 10.53
C GLY A 66 6.22 19.55 9.77
N TRP A 67 5.28 18.90 10.47
CA TRP A 67 4.01 18.50 9.88
C TRP A 67 3.11 19.72 9.65
N ALA A 68 2.51 19.83 8.47
CA ALA A 68 1.54 20.88 8.16
C ALA A 68 0.12 20.41 8.44
N ALA A 69 -0.78 21.33 8.79
CA ALA A 69 -2.21 21.03 8.83
C ALA A 69 -2.72 20.80 7.40
N GLY A 70 -3.43 19.69 7.20
CA GLY A 70 -4.20 19.40 6.00
C GLY A 70 -5.70 19.59 6.24
N ALA A 71 -6.48 19.50 5.17
CA ALA A 71 -7.94 19.45 5.24
C ALA A 71 -8.42 18.14 4.63
N PHE A 72 -9.42 17.51 5.24
CA PHE A 72 -10.08 16.38 4.61
C PHE A 72 -10.90 16.90 3.40
N PRO A 73 -10.67 16.44 2.15
CA PRO A 73 -11.50 16.70 0.96
C PRO A 73 -13.00 16.64 1.25
N GLU A 74 -13.65 17.79 1.24
CA GLU A 74 -15.10 17.86 1.45
C GLU A 74 -15.90 17.24 0.30
N GLY A 75 -15.41 17.39 -0.94
CA GLY A 75 -16.11 16.92 -2.14
C GLY A 75 -16.08 15.41 -2.37
N ASP A 76 -15.16 14.71 -1.69
CA ASP A 76 -14.97 13.26 -1.85
C ASP A 76 -15.55 12.47 -0.65
N LEU A 77 -16.05 13.18 0.37
CA LEU A 77 -16.67 12.59 1.55
C LEU A 77 -18.19 12.57 1.41
N LEU A 78 -18.81 11.48 1.89
CA LEU A 78 -20.25 11.49 2.10
C LEU A 78 -20.59 12.61 3.09
N PRO A 79 -21.65 13.41 2.88
CA PRO A 79 -21.93 14.59 3.70
C PRO A 79 -21.93 14.31 5.21
N HIS A 80 -22.50 13.19 5.65
CA HIS A 80 -22.51 12.80 7.07
C HIS A 80 -21.13 12.41 7.63
N VAL A 81 -20.22 11.88 6.80
CA VAL A 81 -18.82 11.62 7.19
C VAL A 81 -18.04 12.92 7.22
N ARG A 82 -18.28 13.81 6.26
CA ARG A 82 -17.69 15.15 6.23
C ARG A 82 -18.05 15.93 7.48
N ASP A 83 -19.34 16.02 7.81
CA ASP A 83 -19.80 16.79 8.98
C ASP A 83 -19.29 16.18 10.30
N TYR A 84 -19.02 14.87 10.29
CA TYR A 84 -18.30 14.23 11.38
C TYR A 84 -16.82 14.67 11.40
N LEU A 85 -16.04 14.43 10.33
CA LEU A 85 -14.59 14.66 10.30
C LEU A 85 -14.17 16.13 10.34
N ASN A 86 -14.96 17.00 9.72
CA ASN A 86 -14.81 18.45 9.64
C ASN A 86 -16.06 19.11 10.26
N PRO A 87 -16.27 19.01 11.58
CA PRO A 87 -17.33 19.79 12.18
C PRO A 87 -16.98 21.27 11.95
N GLY A 88 -17.93 22.07 11.48
CA GLY A 88 -17.72 23.51 11.24
C GLY A 88 -17.36 24.27 12.52
N ASP A 89 -17.41 25.61 12.47
CA ASP A 89 -16.92 26.50 13.54
C ASP A 89 -17.55 26.25 14.94
N ASP A 90 -18.71 25.60 15.01
CA ASP A 90 -19.45 25.33 16.26
C ASP A 90 -19.13 23.96 16.91
N GLY A 91 -18.22 23.14 16.34
CA GLY A 91 -17.92 21.80 16.84
C GLY A 91 -16.44 21.50 17.09
N GLU A 92 -16.15 20.68 18.11
CA GLU A 92 -14.79 20.17 18.35
C GLU A 92 -14.35 19.23 17.22
N ALA A 93 -13.18 19.48 16.61
CA ALA A 93 -12.61 18.65 15.55
C ALA A 93 -12.62 17.16 15.94
N THR A 94 -13.33 16.33 15.16
CA THR A 94 -13.37 14.87 15.43
C THR A 94 -12.20 14.12 14.80
N ALA A 95 -11.45 14.78 13.92
CA ALA A 95 -10.22 14.27 13.35
C ALA A 95 -9.24 15.40 13.00
N TYR A 96 -7.95 15.07 12.99
CA TYR A 96 -6.88 15.93 12.52
C TYR A 96 -6.24 15.29 11.29
N LEU A 97 -6.05 16.08 10.23
CA LEU A 97 -5.23 15.68 9.10
C LEU A 97 -3.92 16.47 9.13
N LEU A 98 -2.81 15.74 9.09
CA LEU A 98 -1.47 16.31 9.01
C LEU A 98 -0.78 15.78 7.76
N THR A 99 0.02 16.62 7.12
CA THR A 99 0.79 16.25 5.92
C THR A 99 2.24 16.65 6.07
N LEU A 100 3.13 15.79 5.62
CA LEU A 100 4.56 16.02 5.56
C LEU A 100 5.00 15.98 4.09
N ALA A 101 5.38 17.13 3.54
CA ALA A 101 5.86 17.24 2.17
C ALA A 101 7.19 16.49 1.99
N GLN A 102 7.47 16.03 0.75
CA GLN A 102 8.71 15.32 0.39
C GLN A 102 9.97 15.97 0.98
N ALA A 103 10.18 17.26 0.77
CA ALA A 103 11.38 17.95 1.25
C ALA A 103 11.54 17.92 2.79
N ASN A 104 10.44 17.87 3.55
CA ASN A 104 10.49 17.75 5.00
C ASN A 104 10.74 16.30 5.42
N LEU A 105 10.15 15.34 4.71
CA LEU A 105 10.39 13.91 4.92
C LEU A 105 11.85 13.53 4.65
N GLU A 106 12.41 13.99 3.53
CA GLU A 106 13.83 13.80 3.18
C GLU A 106 14.76 14.44 4.21
N ARG A 107 14.44 15.66 4.68
CA ARG A 107 15.21 16.34 5.72
C ARG A 107 15.18 15.56 7.03
N LEU A 108 14.02 15.06 7.44
CA LEU A 108 13.87 14.26 8.65
C LEU A 108 14.68 12.97 8.53
N ALA A 109 14.52 12.21 7.45
CA ALA A 109 15.30 11.00 7.19
C ALA A 109 16.81 11.27 7.17
N GLN A 110 17.25 12.35 6.52
CA GLN A 110 18.64 12.78 6.52
C GLN A 110 19.16 13.01 7.94
N GLN A 111 18.40 13.72 8.78
CA GLN A 111 18.83 14.08 10.13
C GLN A 111 18.84 12.88 11.09
N THR A 112 17.91 11.94 10.95
CA THR A 112 17.73 10.85 11.90
C THR A 112 18.38 9.54 11.47
N LEU A 113 18.31 9.21 10.18
CA LEU A 113 18.76 7.91 9.67
C LEU A 113 20.18 7.97 9.11
N CYS A 114 20.53 9.01 8.36
CA CYS A 114 21.80 9.07 7.63
C CYS A 114 22.49 10.45 7.66
N PRO A 115 22.83 11.00 8.85
CA PRO A 115 23.26 12.41 9.02
C PRO A 115 24.52 12.81 8.25
N VAL A 116 25.37 11.86 7.88
CA VAL A 116 26.68 12.09 7.22
C VAL A 116 26.58 12.00 5.68
N HIS A 117 25.50 11.46 5.14
CA HIS A 117 25.37 11.22 3.69
C HIS A 117 25.10 12.54 2.92
N PRO A 118 25.58 12.69 1.67
CA PRO A 118 25.15 13.77 0.77
C PRO A 118 23.63 13.92 0.66
N THR A 119 23.15 15.16 0.58
CA THR A 119 21.72 15.48 0.43
C THR A 119 21.33 15.65 -1.05
N PRO A 120 20.13 15.19 -1.47
CA PRO A 120 19.15 14.40 -0.71
C PRO A 120 19.57 12.92 -0.56
N PRO A 121 19.07 12.20 0.46
CA PRO A 121 19.37 10.78 0.64
C PRO A 121 18.79 9.96 -0.52
N GLN A 122 19.57 9.01 -1.02
CA GLN A 122 19.12 8.07 -2.05
C GLN A 122 18.46 6.85 -1.40
N TRP A 123 17.28 6.49 -1.90
CA TRP A 123 16.49 5.38 -1.37
C TRP A 123 16.55 4.19 -2.31
N GLN A 124 16.82 3.02 -1.73
CA GLN A 124 16.83 1.76 -2.48
C GLN A 124 16.23 0.62 -1.67
N ILE A 125 15.64 -0.36 -2.35
CA ILE A 125 15.11 -1.58 -1.75
C ILE A 125 15.81 -2.80 -2.34
N ASP A 126 16.31 -3.67 -1.46
CA ASP A 126 16.85 -4.97 -1.86
C ASP A 126 15.69 -5.92 -2.19
N LEU A 127 15.64 -6.35 -3.45
CA LEU A 127 14.79 -7.43 -3.94
C LEU A 127 15.63 -8.71 -4.09
N PRO A 128 15.01 -9.90 -4.25
CA PRO A 128 15.74 -11.16 -4.30
C PRO A 128 16.87 -11.24 -5.36
N ASP A 129 16.74 -10.50 -6.46
CA ASP A 129 17.63 -10.54 -7.62
C ASP A 129 18.27 -9.20 -8.00
N ARG A 130 17.86 -8.09 -7.38
CA ARG A 130 18.33 -6.73 -7.72
C ARG A 130 18.10 -5.74 -6.59
N CYS A 131 18.74 -4.58 -6.68
CA CYS A 131 18.43 -3.43 -5.86
C CYS A 131 17.62 -2.44 -6.71
N LEU A 132 16.47 -1.99 -6.21
CA LEU A 132 15.55 -1.10 -6.93
C LEU A 132 15.54 0.29 -6.28
N PRO A 133 15.93 1.37 -6.99
CA PRO A 133 15.78 2.72 -6.48
C PRO A 133 14.29 3.12 -6.39
N PHE A 134 13.97 3.94 -5.39
CA PHE A 134 12.61 4.46 -5.19
C PHE A 134 12.65 5.86 -4.60
N VAL A 135 11.51 6.53 -4.58
CA VAL A 135 11.35 7.85 -3.94
C VAL A 135 10.18 7.83 -2.97
N LEU A 136 10.34 8.57 -1.87
CA LEU A 136 9.26 8.92 -0.96
C LEU A 136 8.71 10.30 -1.34
N GLN A 137 7.45 10.38 -1.68
CA GLN A 137 6.82 11.62 -2.16
C GLN A 137 6.18 12.44 -1.04
N GLY A 138 5.99 11.84 0.14
CA GLY A 138 5.46 12.50 1.31
C GLY A 138 4.82 11.53 2.28
N ALA A 139 4.27 12.08 3.36
CA ALA A 139 3.47 11.34 4.32
C ALA A 139 2.21 12.11 4.70
N GLN A 140 1.19 11.37 5.11
CA GLN A 140 -0.05 11.91 5.64
C GLN A 140 -0.39 11.17 6.94
N LEU A 141 -0.85 11.89 7.95
CA LEU A 141 -1.27 11.33 9.22
C LEU A 141 -2.68 11.82 9.54
N ALA A 142 -3.64 10.91 9.52
CA ALA A 142 -5.00 11.16 10.00
C ALA A 142 -5.13 10.65 11.44
N ILE A 143 -5.60 11.48 12.37
CA ILE A 143 -5.78 11.15 13.78
C ILE A 143 -7.24 11.39 14.15
N PHE A 144 -7.95 10.36 14.58
CA PHE A 144 -9.36 10.44 14.95
C PHE A 144 -9.50 10.60 16.47
N ARG A 145 -10.59 11.22 16.93
CA ARG A 145 -10.89 11.51 18.35
C ARG A 145 -10.86 10.26 19.26
N GLY A 146 -11.07 9.07 18.70
CA GLY A 146 -10.95 7.80 19.43
C GLY A 146 -9.52 7.26 19.58
N GLY A 147 -8.49 8.04 19.27
CA GLY A 147 -7.08 7.62 19.34
C GLY A 147 -6.63 6.74 18.16
N ILE A 148 -7.55 6.30 17.30
CA ILE A 148 -7.22 5.62 16.04
C ILE A 148 -6.49 6.61 15.14
N ALA A 149 -5.42 6.16 14.49
CA ALA A 149 -4.66 6.95 13.55
C ALA A 149 -4.20 6.12 12.34
N LEU A 150 -4.04 6.79 11.21
CA LEU A 150 -3.58 6.22 9.94
C LEU A 150 -2.39 7.04 9.45
N LEU A 151 -1.19 6.45 9.47
CA LEU A 151 -0.04 6.99 8.77
C LEU A 151 -0.04 6.44 7.34
N THR A 152 0.03 7.31 6.35
CA THR A 152 0.14 6.95 4.94
C THR A 152 1.48 7.44 4.42
N LEU A 153 2.25 6.54 3.81
CA LEU A 153 3.47 6.89 3.09
C LEU A 153 3.20 6.83 1.58
N ASP A 154 3.53 7.91 0.88
CA ASP A 154 3.48 7.96 -0.58
C ASP A 154 4.87 7.57 -1.10
N ALA A 155 4.95 6.47 -1.85
CA ALA A 155 6.21 5.95 -2.36
C ALA A 155 6.04 5.35 -3.76
N ARG A 156 7.07 5.46 -4.60
CA ARG A 156 7.09 4.84 -5.93
C ARG A 156 8.50 4.41 -6.33
N PRO A 157 8.65 3.32 -7.08
CA PRO A 157 9.94 2.96 -7.64
C PRO A 157 10.35 3.96 -8.72
N GLU A 158 11.65 4.16 -8.90
CA GLU A 158 12.21 4.92 -10.02
C GLU A 158 12.35 4.01 -11.25
N SER A 159 11.21 3.46 -11.68
CA SER A 159 11.13 2.57 -12.83
C SER A 159 9.80 2.71 -13.55
N THR A 160 9.83 2.49 -14.85
CA THR A 160 8.63 2.36 -15.69
C THR A 160 8.27 0.91 -15.95
N ALA A 161 9.08 -0.08 -15.54
CA ALA A 161 8.75 -1.48 -15.75
C ALA A 161 7.62 -1.94 -14.81
N LEU A 162 6.59 -2.60 -15.36
CA LEU A 162 5.47 -3.11 -14.55
C LEU A 162 5.92 -4.11 -13.48
N SER A 163 6.91 -4.95 -13.78
CA SER A 163 7.47 -5.91 -12.83
C SER A 163 8.07 -5.22 -11.61
N ASP A 164 8.80 -4.12 -11.80
CA ASP A 164 9.39 -3.34 -10.70
C ASP A 164 8.31 -2.73 -9.80
N TRP A 165 7.21 -2.24 -10.36
CA TRP A 165 6.06 -1.75 -9.59
C TRP A 165 5.40 -2.84 -8.75
N LEU A 166 5.15 -4.01 -9.33
CA LEU A 166 4.54 -5.14 -8.63
C LEU A 166 5.44 -5.68 -7.51
N ASP A 167 6.74 -5.80 -7.77
CA ASP A 167 7.72 -6.24 -6.77
C ASP A 167 7.87 -5.20 -5.66
N PHE A 168 7.96 -3.92 -6.01
CA PHE A 168 8.04 -2.83 -5.05
C PHE A 168 6.84 -2.83 -4.10
N VAL A 169 5.61 -2.86 -4.62
CA VAL A 169 4.39 -2.85 -3.79
C VAL A 169 4.31 -4.08 -2.89
N TYR A 170 4.69 -5.26 -3.40
CA TYR A 170 4.69 -6.49 -2.62
C TYR A 170 5.70 -6.46 -1.47
N HIS A 171 6.93 -6.02 -1.72
CA HIS A 171 7.98 -6.04 -0.71
C HIS A 171 7.93 -4.85 0.24
N PHE A 172 7.73 -3.62 -0.26
CA PHE A 172 7.77 -2.40 0.55
C PHE A 172 6.69 -2.35 1.64
N ARG A 173 5.54 -3.02 1.43
CA ARG A 173 4.48 -3.12 2.44
C ARG A 173 4.88 -3.94 3.67
N ALA A 174 5.90 -4.79 3.59
CA ALA A 174 6.34 -5.62 4.71
C ALA A 174 7.38 -4.89 5.57
N PHE A 175 7.33 -5.10 6.87
CA PHE A 175 8.34 -4.62 7.81
C PHE A 175 8.61 -5.64 8.92
N ALA A 176 9.76 -5.55 9.58
CA ALA A 176 10.08 -6.47 10.67
C ALA A 176 9.28 -6.11 11.92
N GLY A 177 8.79 -7.12 12.62
CA GLY A 177 8.12 -7.00 13.91
C GLY A 177 9.11 -7.04 15.07
N GLU A 178 8.64 -7.46 16.24
CA GLU A 178 9.54 -7.75 17.36
C GLU A 178 10.36 -9.01 17.08
N ALA A 179 11.64 -8.98 17.42
CA ALA A 179 12.60 -10.03 17.09
C ALA A 179 12.13 -11.44 17.50
N GLY A 180 11.97 -12.32 16.52
CA GLY A 180 11.58 -13.72 16.72
C GLY A 180 10.24 -14.11 16.08
N GLU A 181 9.53 -13.17 15.46
CA GLU A 181 8.34 -13.47 14.66
C GLU A 181 8.73 -13.96 13.25
N THR A 182 8.05 -15.00 12.73
CA THR A 182 8.33 -15.60 11.41
C THR A 182 8.20 -14.62 10.24
N GLN A 183 7.47 -13.52 10.41
CA GLN A 183 7.31 -12.48 9.40
C GLN A 183 8.53 -11.53 9.29
N ASP A 184 9.45 -11.53 10.25
CA ASP A 184 10.71 -10.77 10.20
C ASP A 184 11.54 -11.11 8.96
N LEU A 185 11.48 -12.36 8.49
CA LEU A 185 12.24 -12.85 7.34
C LEU A 185 11.74 -12.30 6.00
N SER A 186 10.55 -11.69 5.97
CA SER A 186 9.94 -11.15 4.75
C SER A 186 10.13 -9.64 4.57
N ALA A 187 10.59 -8.96 5.62
CA ALA A 187 10.87 -7.53 5.57
C ALA A 187 12.06 -7.26 4.62
N PRO A 188 11.88 -6.42 3.60
CA PRO A 188 12.99 -6.10 2.69
C PRO A 188 14.06 -5.30 3.43
N THR A 189 15.29 -5.37 2.95
CA THR A 189 16.29 -4.41 3.37
C THR A 189 16.08 -3.12 2.58
N LEU A 190 15.95 -1.99 3.28
CA LEU A 190 15.90 -0.66 2.67
C LEU A 190 17.21 0.05 2.93
N HIS A 191 17.71 0.78 1.95
CA HIS A 191 18.88 1.65 2.06
C HIS A 191 18.43 3.11 1.96
N CYS A 192 18.95 3.94 2.85
CA CYS A 192 18.77 5.39 2.87
C CYS A 192 20.16 6.01 2.98
N GLY A 193 20.78 6.31 1.83
CA GLY A 193 22.21 6.60 1.79
C GLY A 193 23.03 5.43 2.34
N ASP A 194 23.86 5.69 3.36
CA ASP A 194 24.68 4.66 4.01
C ASP A 194 23.93 3.89 5.11
N ALA A 195 22.70 4.31 5.44
CA ALA A 195 21.90 3.68 6.48
C ALA A 195 21.12 2.49 5.92
N THR A 196 21.09 1.39 6.68
CA THR A 196 20.33 0.19 6.33
C THR A 196 19.19 -0.02 7.33
N LEU A 197 17.98 -0.20 6.82
CA LEU A 197 16.76 -0.44 7.58
C LEU A 197 16.20 -1.82 7.27
N LYS A 198 15.61 -2.49 8.26
CA LYS A 198 14.84 -3.72 8.07
C LYS A 198 13.37 -3.38 7.91
N GLY A 199 12.94 -3.23 6.66
CA GLY A 199 11.64 -2.70 6.28
C GLY A 199 11.48 -1.22 6.61
N VAL A 200 10.26 -0.72 6.46
CA VAL A 200 9.94 0.71 6.62
C VAL A 200 9.71 1.14 8.07
N LYS A 201 9.57 0.20 9.00
CA LYS A 201 9.18 0.48 10.40
C LYS A 201 10.09 1.49 11.11
N PRO A 202 11.43 1.46 10.97
CA PRO A 202 12.29 2.48 11.58
C PRO A 202 11.97 3.91 11.11
N LEU A 203 11.61 4.09 9.83
CA LEU A 203 11.17 5.40 9.32
C LEU A 203 9.83 5.80 9.94
N ILE A 204 8.87 4.88 10.03
CA ILE A 204 7.57 5.12 10.69
C ILE A 204 7.79 5.56 12.14
N ASP A 205 8.68 4.89 12.87
CA ASP A 205 8.96 5.20 14.27
C ASP A 205 9.56 6.60 14.45
N HIS A 206 10.50 7.00 13.59
CA HIS A 206 11.01 8.37 13.60
C HIS A 206 9.96 9.41 13.21
N LEU A 207 9.07 9.10 12.28
CA LEU A 207 7.97 10.00 11.90
C LEU A 207 6.98 10.22 13.05
N LEU A 208 6.77 9.19 13.87
CA LEU A 208 5.83 9.20 14.99
C LEU A 208 6.50 9.53 16.33
N GLU A 209 7.82 9.67 16.39
CA GLU A 209 8.56 10.01 17.61
C GLU A 209 7.99 11.26 18.34
N PRO A 210 7.64 12.38 17.64
CA PRO A 210 7.02 13.54 18.30
C PRO A 210 5.67 13.25 18.96
N ALA A 211 4.98 12.19 18.51
CA ALA A 211 3.69 11.77 19.05
C ALA A 211 3.81 10.91 20.32
N HIS A 212 5.03 10.61 20.78
CA HIS A 212 5.39 9.76 21.92
C HIS A 212 5.17 8.24 21.65
N PRO A 213 6.25 7.45 21.42
CA PRO A 213 6.15 6.09 20.86
C PRO A 213 5.62 5.01 21.82
N HIS A 214 5.64 5.21 23.14
CA HIS A 214 5.39 4.13 24.12
C HIS A 214 3.93 3.60 24.15
N ALA A 215 3.01 4.25 23.45
CA ALA A 215 1.58 3.95 23.50
C ALA A 215 1.01 3.43 22.17
N VAL A 216 1.82 3.25 21.13
CA VAL A 216 1.32 2.86 19.80
C VAL A 216 1.09 1.36 19.74
N LYS A 217 -0.13 0.93 19.37
CA LYS A 217 -0.46 -0.47 19.08
C LYS A 217 -0.95 -0.62 17.64
N ASP A 218 -0.37 -1.57 16.92
CA ASP A 218 -0.80 -1.96 15.58
C ASP A 218 -2.24 -2.47 15.60
N LEU A 219 -3.09 -1.92 14.73
CA LEU A 219 -4.50 -2.31 14.63
C LEU A 219 -4.76 -3.41 13.62
N PHE A 220 -3.91 -3.49 12.60
CA PHE A 220 -4.17 -4.28 11.41
C PHE A 220 -2.95 -5.15 11.11
N MET A 221 -3.19 -6.31 10.47
CA MET A 221 -2.21 -7.34 10.09
C MET A 221 -0.78 -7.07 10.54
N ARG A 222 -0.28 -7.88 11.49
CA ARG A 222 1.09 -7.74 12.00
C ARG A 222 2.07 -7.60 10.84
N ASN A 223 2.98 -6.63 10.98
CA ASN A 223 4.16 -6.50 10.13
C ASN A 223 3.87 -6.15 8.65
N LEU A 224 2.65 -5.65 8.35
CA LEU A 224 2.24 -5.29 7.00
C LEU A 224 1.48 -3.95 6.98
N MET A 225 1.88 -3.08 6.06
CA MET A 225 1.08 -1.95 5.62
C MET A 225 0.00 -2.40 4.62
N LEU A 226 -1.06 -1.61 4.53
CA LEU A 226 -2.11 -1.76 3.54
C LEU A 226 -1.78 -0.92 2.31
N PRO A 227 -1.37 -1.53 1.18
CA PRO A 227 -1.14 -0.80 -0.04
C PRO A 227 -2.44 -0.39 -0.73
N PHE A 228 -2.42 0.80 -1.30
CA PHE A 228 -3.24 1.20 -2.41
C PHE A 228 -2.35 1.56 -3.59
N THR A 229 -2.65 1.05 -4.77
CA THR A 229 -1.84 1.34 -5.96
C THR A 229 -2.72 1.81 -7.10
N ALA A 230 -2.37 2.94 -7.71
CA ALA A 230 -2.94 3.38 -8.97
C ALA A 230 -1.91 3.15 -10.09
N LEU A 231 -2.17 2.18 -10.96
CA LEU A 231 -1.30 1.82 -12.08
C LEU A 231 -1.94 2.25 -13.40
N TYR A 232 -1.21 3.04 -14.17
CA TYR A 232 -1.54 3.36 -15.55
C TYR A 232 -0.59 2.56 -16.44
N VAL A 233 -1.09 1.47 -17.00
CA VAL A 233 -0.31 0.47 -17.73
C VAL A 233 -0.43 0.74 -19.23
N GLU A 234 0.70 0.92 -19.88
CA GLU A 234 0.81 1.14 -21.32
C GLU A 234 1.28 -0.13 -22.02
N GLY A 235 0.72 -0.38 -23.20
CA GLY A 235 1.01 -1.52 -24.04
C GLY A 235 -0.21 -2.38 -24.33
N GLU A 236 -0.10 -3.21 -25.35
CA GLU A 236 -1.17 -4.15 -25.69
C GLU A 236 -1.12 -5.36 -24.76
N LEU A 237 -2.25 -5.64 -24.12
CA LEU A 237 -2.48 -6.86 -23.35
C LEU A 237 -3.74 -7.53 -23.86
N SER A 238 -3.69 -8.85 -24.00
CA SER A 238 -4.89 -9.64 -24.18
C SER A 238 -5.79 -9.50 -22.95
N GLU A 239 -7.10 -9.71 -23.13
CA GLU A 239 -8.07 -9.69 -22.02
C GLU A 239 -7.65 -10.62 -20.88
N ALA A 240 -7.15 -11.82 -21.19
CA ALA A 240 -6.70 -12.78 -20.19
C ALA A 240 -5.52 -12.23 -19.35
N GLU A 241 -4.60 -11.50 -19.97
CA GLU A 241 -3.47 -10.87 -19.26
C GLU A 241 -3.94 -9.70 -18.40
N LYS A 242 -4.90 -8.88 -18.86
CA LYS A 242 -5.49 -7.80 -18.05
C LYS A 242 -6.13 -8.35 -16.77
N TYR A 243 -6.98 -9.37 -16.86
CA TYR A 243 -7.62 -9.94 -15.68
C TYR A 243 -6.62 -10.63 -14.74
N ARG A 244 -5.56 -11.24 -15.28
CA ARG A 244 -4.46 -11.76 -14.45
C ARG A 244 -3.70 -10.64 -13.73
N LEU A 245 -3.47 -9.51 -14.39
CA LEU A 245 -2.83 -8.35 -13.74
C LEU A 245 -3.75 -7.76 -12.67
N LEU A 246 -5.04 -7.60 -12.94
CA LEU A 246 -6.03 -7.14 -11.95
C LEU A 246 -6.05 -8.06 -10.72
N TYR A 247 -6.04 -9.38 -10.93
CA TYR A 247 -5.91 -10.37 -9.86
C TYR A 247 -4.62 -10.19 -9.06
N ARG A 248 -3.49 -9.99 -9.76
CA ARG A 248 -2.17 -9.79 -9.14
C ARG A 248 -2.13 -8.52 -8.27
N VAL A 249 -2.63 -7.40 -8.78
CA VAL A 249 -2.72 -6.12 -8.04
C VAL A 249 -3.65 -6.25 -6.84
N ARG A 250 -4.83 -6.85 -7.03
CA ARG A 250 -5.84 -7.07 -5.98
C ARG A 250 -5.28 -7.79 -4.76
N LEU A 251 -4.43 -8.79 -4.99
CA LEU A 251 -3.87 -9.64 -3.94
C LEU A 251 -2.41 -9.29 -3.62
N CYS A 252 -1.89 -8.22 -4.22
CA CYS A 252 -0.51 -7.74 -4.12
C CYS A 252 0.56 -8.80 -4.40
N PHE A 253 0.37 -9.69 -5.36
CA PHE A 253 1.45 -10.64 -5.67
C PHE A 253 2.61 -9.92 -6.41
N SER A 254 3.86 -10.16 -5.99
CA SER A 254 5.06 -9.75 -6.76
C SER A 254 5.03 -10.31 -8.18
N SER A 255 5.75 -9.72 -9.12
CA SER A 255 5.84 -10.19 -10.51
C SER A 255 6.35 -11.63 -10.64
N GLN A 256 7.19 -12.06 -9.70
CA GLN A 256 7.83 -13.39 -9.69
C GLN A 256 6.90 -14.51 -9.23
N HIS A 257 5.77 -14.20 -8.58
CA HIS A 257 4.82 -15.24 -8.18
C HIS A 257 4.19 -15.87 -9.42
N GLU A 258 4.31 -17.19 -9.52
CA GLU A 258 3.55 -18.01 -10.44
C GLU A 258 2.10 -18.09 -9.95
N LEU A 259 1.16 -17.73 -10.82
CA LEU A 259 -0.25 -17.61 -10.44
C LEU A 259 -1.07 -18.71 -11.11
N TYR A 260 -1.89 -19.37 -10.30
CA TYR A 260 -2.90 -20.32 -10.74
C TYR A 260 -4.27 -19.87 -10.24
N PRO A 261 -4.76 -18.68 -10.65
CA PRO A 261 -6.04 -18.17 -10.18
C PRO A 261 -7.17 -19.09 -10.66
N PRO A 262 -8.15 -19.42 -9.79
CA PRO A 262 -9.37 -20.07 -10.23
C PRO A 262 -10.04 -19.28 -11.35
N CYS A 263 -10.65 -19.95 -12.35
CA CYS A 263 -11.32 -19.25 -13.45
C CYS A 263 -12.38 -18.24 -12.98
N ALA A 264 -13.04 -18.51 -11.85
CA ALA A 264 -14.01 -17.61 -11.24
C ALA A 264 -13.41 -16.27 -10.80
N GLU A 265 -12.12 -16.25 -10.42
CA GLU A 265 -11.39 -15.06 -9.95
C GLU A 265 -10.91 -14.15 -11.09
N LEU A 266 -10.93 -14.63 -12.33
CA LEU A 266 -10.53 -13.90 -13.53
C LEU A 266 -11.71 -13.34 -14.33
N ARG A 267 -12.92 -13.43 -13.79
CA ARG A 267 -14.11 -12.93 -14.49
C ARG A 267 -14.17 -11.40 -14.43
N PRO A 268 -14.61 -10.73 -15.52
CA PRO A 268 -14.80 -9.27 -15.51
C PRO A 268 -15.86 -8.81 -14.51
N ASP A 269 -16.86 -9.65 -14.23
CA ASP A 269 -17.96 -9.38 -13.29
C ASP A 269 -17.66 -9.87 -11.86
N HIS A 270 -16.39 -10.13 -11.53
CA HIS A 270 -16.00 -10.55 -10.19
C HIS A 270 -16.36 -9.44 -9.17
N PRO A 271 -17.00 -9.76 -8.01
CA PRO A 271 -17.54 -8.75 -7.08
C PRO A 271 -16.49 -7.80 -6.46
N CYS A 272 -15.23 -8.20 -6.47
CA CYS A 272 -14.10 -7.37 -6.03
C CYS A 272 -13.49 -6.48 -7.13
N LEU A 273 -14.04 -6.50 -8.34
CA LEU A 273 -13.69 -5.62 -9.44
C LEU A 273 -14.86 -4.67 -9.69
N LEU A 274 -14.56 -3.39 -9.77
CA LEU A 274 -15.53 -2.35 -10.12
C LEU A 274 -15.00 -1.64 -11.36
N GLU A 275 -15.63 -1.87 -12.49
CA GLU A 275 -15.34 -1.13 -13.72
C GLU A 275 -15.70 0.34 -13.51
N TYR A 276 -14.72 1.20 -13.77
CA TYR A 276 -14.90 2.66 -13.74
C TYR A 276 -15.24 3.18 -15.13
N ALA A 277 -14.51 2.71 -16.12
CA ALA A 277 -14.68 2.97 -17.54
C ALA A 277 -14.10 1.78 -18.32
N GLN A 278 -14.30 1.76 -19.64
CA GLN A 278 -13.67 0.75 -20.49
C GLN A 278 -12.16 0.72 -20.23
N ASP A 279 -11.63 -0.48 -19.96
CA ASP A 279 -10.23 -0.71 -19.66
C ASP A 279 -9.69 -0.04 -18.38
N MET A 280 -10.57 0.31 -17.45
CA MET A 280 -10.22 0.93 -16.17
C MET A 280 -11.03 0.33 -15.01
N TRP A 281 -10.33 -0.20 -14.02
CA TRP A 281 -10.95 -0.92 -12.91
C TRP A 281 -10.42 -0.46 -11.56
N PHE A 282 -11.34 -0.34 -10.60
CA PHE A 282 -11.00 -0.43 -9.20
C PHE A 282 -11.01 -1.88 -8.75
N THR A 283 -10.09 -2.21 -7.86
CA THR A 283 -9.91 -3.55 -7.31
C THR A 283 -9.75 -3.49 -5.80
N PHE A 284 -10.37 -4.42 -5.08
CA PHE A 284 -10.39 -4.42 -3.62
C PHE A 284 -10.21 -5.83 -3.05
N ALA A 285 -9.38 -5.96 -2.04
CA ALA A 285 -9.26 -7.15 -1.21
C ALA A 285 -9.13 -6.75 0.26
N GLN A 286 -9.13 -7.74 1.16
CA GLN A 286 -8.91 -7.48 2.58
C GLN A 286 -7.55 -6.83 2.86
N GLN A 287 -6.54 -7.13 2.04
CA GLN A 287 -5.16 -6.74 2.29
C GLN A 287 -4.66 -5.61 1.39
N ALA A 288 -5.47 -5.15 0.44
CA ALA A 288 -5.04 -4.21 -0.58
C ALA A 288 -6.22 -3.59 -1.32
N ALA A 289 -5.97 -2.45 -1.95
CA ALA A 289 -6.87 -1.89 -2.94
C ALA A 289 -6.05 -1.34 -4.11
N GLY A 290 -6.70 -1.06 -5.22
CA GLY A 290 -6.01 -0.44 -6.33
C GLY A 290 -6.94 0.08 -7.41
N PHE A 291 -6.34 0.83 -8.32
CA PHE A 291 -6.91 1.29 -9.56
C PHE A 291 -5.94 0.89 -10.68
N VAL A 292 -6.44 0.26 -11.73
CA VAL A 292 -5.63 -0.10 -12.89
C VAL A 292 -6.32 0.42 -14.13
N ALA A 293 -5.62 1.25 -14.89
CA ALA A 293 -6.07 1.75 -16.18
C ALA A 293 -5.11 1.27 -17.27
N PHE A 294 -5.64 0.63 -18.30
CA PHE A 294 -4.88 0.13 -19.42
C PHE A 294 -5.03 1.09 -20.60
N ASN A 295 -3.91 1.57 -21.15
CA ASN A 295 -3.85 2.50 -22.29
C ASN A 295 -4.81 3.70 -22.11
N ALA A 296 -4.84 4.28 -20.92
CA ALA A 296 -5.66 5.45 -20.64
C ALA A 296 -5.29 6.61 -21.61
N PRO A 297 -6.21 7.52 -21.93
CA PRO A 297 -5.89 8.68 -22.78
C PRO A 297 -4.60 9.38 -22.32
N SER A 298 -3.65 9.55 -23.23
CA SER A 298 -2.27 9.95 -22.90
C SER A 298 -2.06 11.45 -22.77
N ASP A 299 -3.07 12.28 -23.08
CA ASP A 299 -2.99 13.73 -22.92
C ASP A 299 -2.75 14.07 -21.44
N PRO A 300 -1.59 14.67 -21.08
CA PRO A 300 -1.26 15.00 -19.69
C PRO A 300 -2.22 15.99 -19.04
N LYS A 301 -2.98 16.75 -19.82
CA LYS A 301 -3.99 17.71 -19.33
C LYS A 301 -5.39 17.09 -19.23
N SER A 302 -5.56 15.86 -19.70
CA SER A 302 -6.84 15.18 -19.63
C SER A 302 -7.21 14.86 -18.19
N PHE A 303 -8.51 14.72 -17.96
CA PHE A 303 -9.05 14.25 -16.68
C PHE A 303 -8.35 12.96 -16.20
N PHE A 304 -8.06 12.01 -17.09
CA PHE A 304 -7.48 10.71 -16.73
C PHE A 304 -6.01 10.77 -16.30
N ARG A 305 -5.23 11.76 -16.75
CA ARG A 305 -3.80 11.89 -16.40
C ARG A 305 -3.51 12.97 -15.37
N ALA A 306 -4.33 14.01 -15.30
CA ALA A 306 -4.14 15.10 -14.35
C ALA A 306 -5.00 14.95 -13.08
N ASP A 307 -6.31 14.76 -13.25
CA ASP A 307 -7.28 14.93 -12.17
C ASP A 307 -7.63 13.60 -11.49
N LEU A 308 -7.85 12.54 -12.25
CA LEU A 308 -8.23 11.24 -11.72
C LEU A 308 -7.17 10.64 -10.79
N PRO A 309 -5.84 10.64 -11.10
CA PRO A 309 -4.84 10.16 -10.16
C PRO A 309 -4.89 10.92 -8.82
N ARG A 310 -5.04 12.26 -8.87
CA ARG A 310 -5.16 13.09 -7.67
C ARG A 310 -6.40 12.74 -6.85
N ARG A 311 -7.54 12.53 -7.51
CA ARG A 311 -8.79 12.11 -6.85
C ARG A 311 -8.68 10.71 -6.24
N CYS A 312 -8.07 9.75 -6.95
CA CYS A 312 -7.80 8.41 -6.43
C CYS A 312 -6.90 8.43 -5.21
N ALA A 313 -5.84 9.26 -5.24
CA ALA A 313 -4.94 9.44 -4.12
C ALA A 313 -5.73 9.91 -2.90
N THR A 314 -6.51 10.97 -3.06
CA THR A 314 -7.36 11.55 -2.03
C THR A 314 -8.37 10.55 -1.45
N ALA A 315 -9.08 9.78 -2.27
CA ALA A 315 -10.09 8.81 -1.82
C ALA A 315 -9.52 7.62 -1.01
N THR A 316 -8.26 7.25 -1.26
CA THR A 316 -7.59 6.11 -0.64
C THR A 316 -7.54 6.17 0.88
N SER A 317 -7.28 7.35 1.43
CA SER A 317 -7.16 7.56 2.88
C SER A 317 -8.46 7.20 3.64
N TYR A 318 -9.60 7.13 2.95
CA TYR A 318 -10.92 6.94 3.53
C TYR A 318 -11.47 5.53 3.36
N CYS A 319 -11.28 4.92 2.19
CA CYS A 319 -11.82 3.59 1.91
C CYS A 319 -11.25 2.53 2.86
N ILE A 320 -9.98 2.64 3.23
CA ILE A 320 -9.32 1.74 4.20
C ILE A 320 -9.88 1.95 5.62
N SER A 321 -10.22 3.18 6.00
CA SER A 321 -10.79 3.50 7.32
C SER A 321 -12.17 2.86 7.56
N SER A 322 -13.06 2.89 6.56
CA SER A 322 -14.43 2.37 6.68
C SER A 322 -14.53 0.85 6.88
N ARG A 323 -13.52 0.08 6.45
CA ARG A 323 -13.46 -1.37 6.67
C ARG A 323 -12.77 -1.73 7.99
N CYS A 324 -11.73 -0.98 8.39
CA CYS A 324 -11.08 -1.18 9.69
C CYS A 324 -12.05 -0.96 10.87
N THR A 325 -12.95 0.02 10.76
CA THR A 325 -13.94 0.31 11.81
C THR A 325 -14.99 -0.79 11.98
N ARG A 326 -15.43 -1.46 10.90
CA ARG A 326 -16.40 -2.57 11.01
C ARG A 326 -15.83 -3.85 11.63
N SER A 327 -14.51 -4.05 11.60
CA SER A 327 -13.87 -5.19 12.27
C SER A 327 -13.54 -4.91 13.75
N LEU A 328 -13.74 -3.67 14.22
CA LEU A 328 -13.45 -3.22 15.57
C LEU A 328 -14.73 -2.94 16.40
N CYS A 329 -15.91 -3.19 15.85
CA CYS A 329 -17.22 -3.18 16.52
C CYS A 329 -17.82 -4.59 16.48
#